data_AF-A0A2U2EFJ3-F1
#
_entry.id   AF-A0A2U2EFJ3-F1
#
_cell.length_a   1.000
_cell.length_b   1.000
_cell.length_c   1.000
_cell.angle_alpha   90.00
_cell.angle_beta   90.00
_cell.angle_gamma   90.00
#
_symmetry.space_group_name_H-M   'P 1'
#
loop_
_entity.id
_entity.type
_entity.pdbx_description
1 polymer ?
#
loop_
_entity_poly.entity_id
_entity_poly.type
_entity_poly.pdbx_seq_one_letter_code
_entity_poly.pdbx_strand_id
1 'polypeptide(L)'
;MKNELKQELTRRLCACNNGGLVLVMYDIYFGFSDDVKNAIVSEDREALRKGVSDVQAALDELMGALDFKYPLAGQLYPLYSYCKRLFSTVLYSLDVSVVDEADVIMKKLRNSFETAAAGDKSAPLMDNAQKVYAGMTYGKGRLTESFINDDNRGFLA
;
A
#
# COMPACT_ATOMS: atom_id res chain seq x y z
N MET A 1 4.63 6.08 10.49
CA MET A 1 3.85 4.84 10.31
C MET A 1 3.93 3.89 11.52
N LYS A 2 2.80 3.54 12.16
CA LYS A 2 2.72 2.71 13.39
C LYS A 2 2.92 1.20 13.10
N ASN A 3 3.51 0.46 14.06
CA ASN A 3 3.85 -0.96 13.89
C ASN A 3 2.63 -1.89 13.71
N GLU A 4 1.48 -1.54 14.27
CA GLU A 4 0.23 -2.31 14.11
C GLU A 4 -0.30 -2.24 12.67
N LEU A 5 -0.20 -1.06 12.03
CA LEU A 5 -0.59 -0.87 10.63
C LEU A 5 0.28 -1.72 9.70
N LYS A 6 1.58 -1.83 9.99
CA LYS A 6 2.51 -2.68 9.24
C LYS A 6 2.13 -4.16 9.33
N GLN A 7 1.73 -4.64 10.52
CA GLN A 7 1.29 -6.03 10.72
C GLN A 7 -0.04 -6.31 10.01
N GLU A 8 -0.99 -5.38 10.03
CA GLU A 8 -2.26 -5.53 9.31
C GLU A 8 -2.05 -5.56 7.79
N LEU A 9 -1.20 -4.67 7.26
CA LEU A 9 -0.85 -4.65 5.85
C LEU A 9 -0.12 -5.94 5.44
N THR A 10 0.73 -6.49 6.30
CA THR A 10 1.39 -7.80 6.07
C THR A 10 0.38 -8.94 6.06
N ARG A 11 -0.62 -8.92 6.94
CA ARG A 11 -1.72 -9.91 6.96
C ARG A 11 -2.57 -9.83 5.70
N ARG A 12 -2.91 -8.62 5.23
CA ARG A 12 -3.64 -8.43 3.97
C ARG A 12 -2.82 -8.86 2.76
N LEU A 13 -1.53 -8.52 2.72
CA LEU A 13 -0.61 -8.91 1.64
C LEU A 13 -0.54 -10.45 1.48
N CYS A 14 -0.56 -11.19 2.58
CA CYS A 14 -0.57 -12.66 2.61
C CYS A 14 -1.87 -13.28 2.04
N ALA A 15 -2.99 -12.54 2.07
CA ALA A 15 -4.31 -13.02 1.67
C ALA A 15 -4.80 -12.49 0.30
N CYS A 16 -4.03 -11.64 -0.38
CA CYS A 16 -4.49 -10.92 -1.56
C CYS A 16 -4.20 -11.62 -2.91
N ASN A 17 -5.16 -11.55 -3.83
CA ASN A 17 -4.98 -11.76 -5.27
C ASN A 17 -4.14 -10.61 -5.89
N ASN A 18 -3.72 -10.71 -7.16
CA ASN A 18 -2.96 -9.65 -7.86
C ASN A 18 -3.62 -8.25 -7.75
N GLY A 19 -4.96 -8.17 -7.81
CA GLY A 19 -5.69 -6.92 -7.62
C GLY A 19 -5.72 -6.40 -6.18
N GLY A 20 -5.67 -7.30 -5.19
CA GLY A 20 -5.60 -6.94 -3.77
C GLY A 20 -4.24 -6.39 -3.35
N LEU A 21 -3.16 -6.89 -3.96
CA LEU A 21 -1.80 -6.39 -3.72
C LEU A 21 -1.69 -4.90 -4.11
N VAL A 22 -2.27 -4.53 -5.25
CA VAL A 22 -2.32 -3.14 -5.72
C VAL A 22 -3.07 -2.25 -4.74
N LEU A 23 -4.22 -2.70 -4.19
CA LEU A 23 -4.98 -1.96 -3.16
C LEU A 23 -4.15 -1.73 -1.89
N VAL A 24 -3.41 -2.75 -1.44
CA VAL A 24 -2.52 -2.64 -0.27
C VAL A 24 -1.39 -1.64 -0.53
N MET A 25 -0.82 -1.61 -1.73
CA MET A 25 0.19 -0.60 -2.11
C MET A 25 -0.37 0.82 -2.08
N TYR A 26 -1.63 1.02 -2.49
CA TYR A 26 -2.30 2.31 -2.31
C TYR A 26 -2.48 2.67 -0.83
N ASP A 27 -2.90 1.73 0.02
CA ASP A 27 -3.04 1.98 1.46
C ASP A 27 -1.69 2.36 2.11
N ILE A 28 -0.58 1.73 1.68
CA ILE A 28 0.79 2.11 2.09
C ILE A 28 1.11 3.54 1.66
N TYR A 29 0.81 3.90 0.42
CA TYR A 29 0.99 5.27 -0.10
C TYR A 29 0.23 6.30 0.74
N PHE A 30 -1.05 6.04 1.09
CA PHE A 30 -1.82 6.96 1.94
C PHE A 30 -1.22 7.10 3.34
N GLY A 31 -0.65 6.02 3.89
CA GLY A 31 0.09 6.09 5.15
C GLY A 31 1.30 7.01 5.09
N PHE A 32 2.08 6.97 4.00
CA PHE A 32 3.21 7.87 3.82
C PHE A 32 2.79 9.31 3.52
N SER A 33 1.70 9.51 2.77
CA SER A 33 1.09 10.83 2.52
C SER A 33 0.72 11.52 3.83
N ASP A 34 0.13 10.80 4.78
CA ASP A 34 -0.22 11.32 6.11
C ASP A 34 1.03 11.65 6.95
N ASP A 35 2.06 10.79 6.96
CA ASP A 35 3.36 11.09 7.59
C ASP A 35 3.98 12.38 7.01
N VAL A 36 3.88 12.62 5.70
CA VAL A 36 4.33 13.87 5.05
C VAL A 36 3.52 15.07 5.53
N LYS A 37 2.18 14.99 5.58
CA LYS A 37 1.32 16.07 6.10
C LYS A 37 1.67 16.41 7.56
N ASN A 38 1.87 15.38 8.40
CA ASN A 38 2.26 15.57 9.80
C ASN A 38 3.65 16.20 9.95
N ALA A 39 4.60 15.86 9.06
CA ALA A 39 5.93 16.46 9.05
C ALA A 39 5.90 17.95 8.66
N ILE A 40 5.02 18.34 7.72
CA ILE A 40 4.79 19.77 7.38
C ILE A 40 4.24 20.53 8.58
N VAL A 41 3.23 19.97 9.27
CA VAL A 41 2.61 20.60 10.46
C VAL A 41 3.59 20.70 11.63
N SER A 42 4.49 19.74 11.77
CA SER A 42 5.50 19.71 12.85
C SER A 42 6.77 20.52 12.51
N GLU A 43 6.82 21.14 11.32
CA GLU A 43 7.98 21.87 10.77
C GLU A 43 9.31 21.07 10.76
N ASP A 44 9.22 19.73 10.76
CA ASP A 44 10.37 18.84 10.79
C ASP A 44 10.86 18.55 9.36
N ARG A 45 11.91 19.25 8.96
CA ARG A 45 12.48 19.15 7.61
C ARG A 45 13.13 17.79 7.33
N GLU A 46 13.67 17.12 8.34
CA GLU A 46 14.30 15.81 8.16
C GLU A 46 13.23 14.74 7.97
N ALA A 47 12.18 14.76 8.80
CA ALA A 47 11.02 13.89 8.66
C ALA A 47 10.30 14.13 7.32
N LEU A 48 10.18 15.38 6.87
CA LEU A 48 9.59 15.72 5.58
C LEU A 48 10.38 15.11 4.43
N ARG A 49 11.70 15.29 4.41
CA ARG A 49 12.57 14.75 3.35
C ARG A 49 12.48 13.24 3.28
N LYS A 50 12.47 12.59 4.44
CA LYS A 50 12.33 11.13 4.53
C LYS A 50 10.95 10.68 4.05
N GLY A 51 9.87 11.31 4.53
CA GLY A 51 8.51 10.98 4.11
C GLY A 51 8.30 11.14 2.61
N VAL A 52 8.80 12.23 2.02
CA VAL A 52 8.75 12.43 0.56
C VAL A 52 9.53 11.34 -0.18
N SER A 53 10.72 10.97 0.29
CA SER A 53 11.49 9.87 -0.30
C SER A 53 10.76 8.53 -0.21
N ASP A 54 10.09 8.24 0.90
CA ASP A 54 9.30 7.02 1.10
C ASP A 54 8.07 7.00 0.16
N VAL A 55 7.37 8.13 0.00
CA VAL A 55 6.26 8.26 -0.97
C VAL A 55 6.75 8.05 -2.40
N GLN A 56 7.88 8.65 -2.77
CA GLN A 56 8.44 8.51 -4.11
C GLN A 56 8.84 7.06 -4.40
N ALA A 57 9.44 6.36 -3.43
CA ALA A 57 9.76 4.95 -3.57
C ALA A 57 8.51 4.08 -3.78
N ALA A 58 7.43 4.34 -3.02
CA ALA A 58 6.16 3.64 -3.19
C ALA A 58 5.54 3.91 -4.58
N LEU A 59 5.65 5.13 -5.10
CA LEU A 59 5.22 5.48 -6.45
C LEU A 59 6.07 4.81 -7.53
N ASP A 60 7.40 4.73 -7.35
CA ASP A 60 8.29 4.02 -8.28
C ASP A 60 7.98 2.52 -8.33
N GLU A 61 7.67 1.88 -7.19
CA GLU A 61 7.23 0.47 -7.16
C GLU A 61 5.90 0.28 -7.91
N LEU A 62 4.92 1.17 -7.69
CA LEU A 62 3.66 1.16 -8.43
C LEU A 62 3.91 1.31 -9.94
N MET A 63 4.75 2.27 -10.35
CA MET A 63 5.11 2.49 -11.75
C MET A 63 5.87 1.31 -12.36
N GLY A 64 6.74 0.65 -11.59
CA GLY A 64 7.49 -0.53 -12.02
C GLY A 64 6.64 -1.80 -12.13
N ALA A 65 5.54 -1.88 -11.38
CA ALA A 65 4.59 -2.98 -11.44
C ALA A 65 3.63 -2.90 -12.65
N LEU A 66 3.63 -1.80 -13.41
CA LEU A 66 2.79 -1.65 -14.60
C LEU A 66 3.29 -2.49 -15.78
N ASP A 67 2.42 -3.34 -16.33
CA ASP A 67 2.70 -4.06 -17.58
C ASP A 67 2.31 -3.20 -18.81
N PHE A 68 3.32 -2.70 -19.52
CA PHE A 68 3.17 -1.85 -20.70
C PHE A 68 2.66 -2.57 -21.96
N LYS A 69 2.42 -3.88 -21.92
CA LYS A 69 1.72 -4.57 -23.02
C LYS A 69 0.27 -4.12 -23.11
N TYR A 70 -0.29 -3.62 -22.02
CA TYR A 70 -1.65 -3.09 -21.98
C TYR A 70 -1.65 -1.57 -22.24
N PRO A 71 -2.50 -1.06 -23.16
CA PRO A 71 -2.56 0.37 -23.46
C PRO A 71 -3.00 1.22 -22.25
N LEU A 72 -3.71 0.60 -21.29
CA LEU A 72 -4.12 1.24 -20.04
C LEU A 72 -2.92 1.67 -19.19
N ALA A 73 -1.83 0.90 -19.18
CA ALA A 73 -0.60 1.26 -18.46
C ALA A 73 0.01 2.58 -18.97
N GLY A 74 -0.12 2.86 -20.28
CA GLY A 74 0.31 4.12 -20.88
C GLY A 74 -0.46 5.34 -20.39
N GLN A 75 -1.69 5.17 -19.88
CA GLN A 75 -2.49 6.25 -19.30
C GLN A 75 -2.23 6.43 -17.79
N LEU A 76 -1.91 5.35 -17.08
CA LEU A 76 -1.63 5.43 -15.64
C LEU A 76 -0.23 5.98 -15.34
N TYR A 77 0.76 5.63 -16.15
CA TYR A 77 2.14 6.09 -15.99
C TYR A 77 2.28 7.63 -15.85
N PRO A 78 1.73 8.47 -16.76
CA PRO A 78 1.82 9.92 -16.62
C PRO A 78 1.09 10.44 -15.37
N LEU A 79 0.06 9.74 -14.89
CA LEU A 79 -0.65 10.10 -13.67
C LEU A 79 0.22 9.90 -12.43
N TYR A 80 0.89 8.76 -12.31
CA TYR A 80 1.84 8.53 -11.22
C TYR A 80 3.04 9.46 -11.29
N SER A 81 3.54 9.72 -12.51
CA SER A 81 4.62 10.69 -12.74
C SER A 81 4.22 12.11 -12.29
N TYR A 82 2.97 12.51 -12.53
CA TYR A 82 2.43 13.78 -12.05
C TYR A 82 2.41 13.83 -10.52
N CYS A 83 1.88 12.80 -9.85
CA CYS A 83 1.91 12.72 -8.38
C CYS A 83 3.35 12.82 -7.84
N LYS A 84 4.31 12.10 -8.44
CA LYS A 84 5.72 12.15 -8.05
C LYS A 84 6.32 13.57 -8.15
N ARG A 85 5.95 14.32 -9.19
CA ARG A 85 6.35 15.72 -9.36
C ARG A 85 5.73 16.63 -8.30
N LEU A 86 4.45 16.44 -7.96
CA LEU A 86 3.80 17.19 -6.87
C LEU A 86 4.55 17.03 -5.54
N PHE A 87 4.89 15.80 -5.14
CA PHE A 87 5.69 15.58 -3.92
C PHE A 87 7.09 16.18 -3.98
N SER A 88 7.69 16.28 -5.17
CA SER A 88 8.97 16.97 -5.34
C SER A 88 8.84 18.48 -5.09
N THR A 89 7.72 19.08 -5.48
CA THR A 89 7.42 20.50 -5.22
C THR A 89 7.15 20.76 -3.74
N VAL A 90 6.51 19.82 -3.04
CA VAL A 90 6.21 19.92 -1.58
C VAL A 90 7.47 20.16 -0.74
N LEU A 91 8.62 19.59 -1.12
CA LEU A 91 9.90 19.81 -0.44
C LEU A 91 10.30 21.29 -0.35
N TYR A 92 9.88 22.10 -1.32
CA TYR A 92 10.21 23.52 -1.39
C TYR A 92 9.04 24.41 -0.99
N SER A 93 7.81 24.03 -1.37
CA SER A 93 6.61 24.83 -1.12
C SER A 93 6.08 24.71 0.31
N LEU A 94 6.36 23.59 1.01
CA LEU A 94 5.84 23.28 2.36
C LEU A 94 4.31 23.39 2.45
N ASP A 95 3.62 23.20 1.32
CA ASP A 95 2.19 23.43 1.22
C ASP A 95 1.43 22.09 1.27
N VAL A 96 0.50 21.98 2.23
CA VAL A 96 -0.31 20.78 2.43
C VAL A 96 -1.35 20.59 1.31
N SER A 97 -1.78 21.66 0.64
CA SER A 97 -2.77 21.61 -0.44
C SER A 97 -2.25 20.84 -1.65
N VAL A 98 -0.94 20.94 -1.92
CA VAL A 98 -0.29 20.17 -3.00
C VAL A 98 -0.35 18.66 -2.73
N VAL A 99 -0.19 18.27 -1.45
CA VAL A 99 -0.31 16.86 -1.04
C VAL A 99 -1.77 16.41 -1.15
N ASP A 100 -2.74 17.28 -0.82
CA ASP A 100 -4.16 16.98 -0.95
C ASP A 100 -4.59 16.75 -2.40
N GLU A 101 -4.08 17.56 -3.34
CA GLU A 101 -4.33 17.37 -4.78
C GLU A 101 -3.88 15.98 -5.26
N ALA A 102 -2.69 15.55 -4.85
CA ALA A 102 -2.17 14.22 -5.15
C ALA A 102 -3.04 13.11 -4.51
N ASP A 103 -3.51 13.33 -3.28
CA ASP A 103 -4.37 12.41 -2.53
C ASP A 103 -5.71 12.19 -3.24
N VAL A 104 -6.34 13.26 -3.73
CA VAL A 104 -7.61 13.20 -4.48
C VAL A 104 -7.47 12.34 -5.74
N ILE A 105 -6.37 12.49 -6.48
CA ILE A 105 -6.10 11.69 -7.69
C ILE A 105 -5.93 10.23 -7.30
N MET A 106 -5.05 9.94 -6.34
CA MET A 106 -4.75 8.57 -5.91
C MET A 106 -5.98 7.88 -5.31
N LYS A 107 -6.89 8.61 -4.66
CA LYS A 107 -8.13 8.08 -4.08
C LYS A 107 -9.14 7.68 -5.15
N LYS A 108 -9.25 8.46 -6.23
CA LYS A 108 -10.08 8.10 -7.39
C LYS A 108 -9.54 6.85 -8.08
N LEU A 109 -8.21 6.74 -8.20
CA LEU A 109 -7.57 5.56 -8.76
C LEU A 109 -7.83 4.33 -7.88
N ARG A 110 -7.58 4.43 -6.57
CA ARG A 110 -7.86 3.35 -5.62
C ARG A 110 -9.30 2.86 -5.70
N ASN A 111 -10.29 3.76 -5.76
CA ASN A 111 -11.71 3.37 -5.90
C ASN A 111 -11.99 2.65 -7.24
N SER A 112 -11.38 3.11 -8.32
CA SER A 112 -11.48 2.45 -9.63
C SER A 112 -10.88 1.04 -9.58
N PHE A 113 -9.73 0.88 -8.92
CA PHE A 113 -9.09 -0.42 -8.68
C PHE A 113 -9.89 -1.31 -7.71
N GLU A 114 -10.55 -0.74 -6.71
CA GLU A 114 -11.42 -1.46 -5.77
C GLU A 114 -12.64 -2.03 -6.49
N THR A 115 -13.25 -1.23 -7.38
CA THR A 115 -14.36 -1.68 -8.24
C THR A 115 -13.90 -2.77 -9.21
N ALA A 116 -12.72 -2.62 -9.81
CA ALA A 116 -12.13 -3.65 -10.67
C ALA A 116 -11.81 -4.95 -9.90
N ALA A 117 -11.26 -4.83 -8.68
CA ALA A 117 -10.95 -5.96 -7.81
C ALA A 117 -12.20 -6.66 -7.28
N ALA A 118 -13.31 -5.93 -7.06
CA ALA A 118 -14.60 -6.53 -6.69
C ALA A 118 -15.18 -7.42 -7.81
N GLY A 119 -14.82 -7.14 -9.07
CA GLY A 119 -15.14 -8.00 -10.22
C GLY A 119 -14.17 -9.17 -10.43
N ASP A 120 -13.02 -9.16 -9.75
CA ASP A 120 -11.95 -10.13 -9.91
C ASP A 120 -12.18 -11.37 -9.02
N LYS A 121 -12.62 -12.46 -9.65
CA LYS A 121 -12.80 -13.78 -9.00
C LYS A 121 -11.57 -14.68 -9.16
N SER A 122 -10.38 -14.12 -9.38
CA SER A 122 -9.17 -14.92 -9.56
C SER A 122 -8.83 -15.66 -8.26
N ALA A 123 -8.07 -16.75 -8.37
CA ALA A 123 -7.61 -17.46 -7.19
C ALA A 123 -6.62 -16.61 -6.37
N PRO A 124 -6.56 -16.79 -5.03
CA PRO A 124 -5.49 -16.28 -4.19
C PRO A 124 -4.12 -16.63 -4.78
N LEU A 125 -3.23 -15.64 -4.88
CA LEU A 125 -1.85 -15.86 -5.32
C LEU A 125 -1.09 -16.80 -4.36
N MET A 126 -1.53 -16.88 -3.11
CA MET A 126 -1.06 -17.84 -2.11
C MET A 126 -2.12 -18.91 -1.88
N ASP A 127 -1.90 -20.11 -2.43
CA ASP A 127 -2.72 -21.30 -2.11
C ASP A 127 -2.46 -21.82 -0.68
N ASN A 128 -1.34 -21.39 -0.05
CA ASN A 128 -0.89 -21.78 1.29
C ASN A 128 -0.64 -20.58 2.22
N ALA A 129 -1.48 -19.54 2.17
CA ALA A 129 -1.48 -18.54 3.23
C ALA A 129 -1.93 -19.24 4.53
N GLN A 130 -1.04 -19.29 5.53
CA GLN A 130 -1.27 -19.92 6.82
C GLN A 130 -2.63 -19.46 7.38
N LYS A 131 -3.63 -20.34 7.37
CA LYS A 131 -4.94 -20.07 7.96
C LYS A 131 -4.73 -19.88 9.45
N VAL A 132 -4.63 -18.64 9.90
CA VAL A 132 -4.68 -18.30 11.32
C VAL A 132 -6.11 -18.55 11.78
N TYR A 133 -6.40 -19.80 12.16
CA TYR A 133 -7.63 -20.14 12.83
C TYR A 133 -7.55 -19.52 14.23
N ALA A 134 -8.25 -18.41 14.44
CA ALA A 134 -8.49 -17.87 15.78
C ALA A 134 -9.44 -18.83 16.51
N GLY A 135 -8.92 -19.99 16.92
CA GLY A 135 -9.63 -20.91 17.77
C GLY A 135 -9.92 -20.23 19.09
N MET A 136 -11.20 -20.20 19.48
CA MET A 136 -11.63 -19.82 20.83
C MET A 136 -11.20 -20.93 21.82
N THR A 137 -9.90 -21.10 22.05
CA THR A 137 -9.42 -21.96 23.13
C THR A 137 -9.16 -21.11 24.37
N TYR A 138 -9.97 -21.43 25.39
CA TYR A 138 -10.08 -20.85 26.72
C TYR A 138 -8.87 -20.04 27.20
N GLY A 139 -8.98 -18.71 27.09
CA GLY A 139 -8.07 -17.75 27.70
C GLY A 139 -8.77 -16.41 27.86
N LYS A 140 -9.22 -16.08 29.08
CA LYS A 140 -9.94 -14.83 29.36
C LYS A 140 -8.98 -13.65 29.13
N GLY A 141 -9.13 -12.97 27.98
CA GLY A 141 -8.45 -11.70 27.69
C GLY A 141 -7.12 -11.78 26.90
N ARG A 142 -6.74 -12.93 26.33
CA ARG A 142 -5.53 -13.02 25.49
C ARG A 142 -5.78 -13.95 24.30
N LEU A 143 -5.98 -13.38 23.12
CA LEU A 143 -6.01 -14.13 21.85
C LEU A 143 -4.65 -14.83 21.70
N THR A 144 -4.62 -16.15 21.89
CA THR A 144 -3.41 -16.95 21.69
C THR A 144 -3.48 -17.53 20.29
N GLU A 145 -2.85 -16.85 19.33
CA GLU A 145 -2.75 -17.31 17.94
C GLU A 145 -1.88 -18.58 17.91
N SER A 146 -2.49 -19.71 17.57
CA SER A 146 -1.78 -20.99 17.45
C SER A 146 -1.28 -21.13 16.01
N PHE A 147 0.04 -21.09 15.83
CA PHE A 147 0.69 -21.32 14.54
C PHE A 147 0.71 -22.83 14.26
N ILE A 148 -0.06 -23.30 13.28
CA ILE A 148 0.17 -24.61 12.68
C ILE A 148 1.29 -24.39 11.64
N ASN A 149 2.51 -24.79 11.99
CA ASN A 149 3.62 -24.85 11.05
C ASN A 149 3.33 -25.99 10.07
N ASP A 150 2.97 -25.65 8.83
CA ASP A 150 3.06 -26.59 7.71
C ASP A 150 4.45 -26.41 7.10
N ASP A 151 5.28 -27.44 7.22
CA ASP A 151 6.75 -27.44 7.07
C ASP A 151 7.22 -27.33 5.60
N ASN A 152 6.47 -26.65 4.73
CA ASN A 152 6.75 -26.61 3.29
C ASN A 152 6.77 -25.17 2.74
N ARG A 153 7.80 -24.42 3.13
CA ARG A 153 8.19 -23.16 2.46
C ARG A 153 8.96 -23.48 1.18
N GLY A 154 8.24 -23.72 0.07
CA GLY A 154 8.84 -23.92 -1.25
C GLY A 154 8.17 -23.07 -2.33
N PHE A 155 8.98 -22.35 -3.12
CA PHE A 155 8.59 -21.87 -4.45
C PHE A 155 8.46 -23.10 -5.37
N LEU A 156 7.36 -23.23 -6.09
CA LEU A 156 7.29 -24.12 -7.25
C LEU A 156 8.12 -23.49 -8.38
N ALA A 157 9.14 -24.22 -8.83
CA ALA A 157 9.85 -23.97 -10.08
C ALA A 157 8.99 -24.36 -11.29
#